data_AF-A0A0M9YCE0-F1
#
_entry.id   AF-A0A0M9YCE0-F1
#
_cell.length_a   1.000
_cell.length_b   1.000
_cell.length_c   1.000
_cell.angle_alpha   90.00
_cell.angle_beta   90.00
_cell.angle_gamma   90.00
#
_symmetry.space_group_name_H-M   'P 1'
#
loop_
_entity.id
_entity.type
_entity.pdbx_description
1 polymer ?
#
loop_
_entity_poly.entity_id
_entity_poly.type
_entity_poly.pdbx_seq_one_letter_code
_entity_poly.pdbx_strand_id
1 'polypeptide(L)'
;MAPPGPALAEARIQHRYLYEVLLYRAAEDKTPRLVRSAVLDTASRAIRALRLDLRAGHVFAMTPQESRRAVQWADEGFISARALLGLGESVGFTLRLHTGEIAEWTVRPAMFLCLTSTDWCDPKHQRGDAEPDLMAFP
;
A
#
# COMPACT_ATOMS: atom_id res chain seq x y z
N MET A 1 -27.11 -11.10 -36.18
CA MET A 1 -26.18 -11.19 -35.03
C MET A 1 -26.26 -9.84 -34.32
N ALA A 2 -26.94 -9.77 -33.18
CA ALA A 2 -27.08 -8.50 -32.44
C ALA A 2 -25.77 -8.22 -31.67
N PRO A 3 -25.32 -6.95 -31.56
CA PRO A 3 -24.16 -6.63 -30.75
C PRO A 3 -24.44 -6.96 -29.27
N PRO A 4 -23.44 -7.41 -28.50
CA PRO A 4 -23.61 -7.58 -27.06
C PRO A 4 -24.07 -6.25 -26.45
N GLY A 5 -25.14 -6.31 -25.65
CA GLY A 5 -25.64 -5.16 -24.91
C GLY A 5 -24.57 -4.61 -23.95
N PRO A 6 -24.67 -3.34 -23.51
CA PRO A 6 -23.67 -2.75 -22.66
C PRO A 6 -23.53 -3.56 -21.36
N ALA A 7 -22.30 -3.97 -21.04
CA ALA A 7 -21.94 -4.58 -19.78
C ALA A 7 -22.48 -3.75 -18.61
N LEU A 8 -23.28 -4.37 -17.73
CA LEU A 8 -23.84 -3.68 -16.59
C LEU A 8 -22.73 -3.54 -15.52
N ALA A 9 -22.15 -2.35 -15.41
CA ALA A 9 -21.16 -2.06 -14.39
C ALA A 9 -21.84 -1.53 -13.12
N GLU A 10 -21.59 -2.16 -11.99
CA GLU A 10 -21.97 -1.63 -10.68
C GLU A 10 -20.86 -0.71 -10.15
N ALA A 11 -21.26 0.48 -9.71
CA ALA A 11 -20.38 1.44 -9.05
C ALA A 11 -20.69 1.48 -7.55
N ARG A 12 -19.67 1.29 -6.71
CA ARG A 12 -19.82 1.32 -5.25
C ARG A 12 -18.75 2.20 -4.61
N ILE A 13 -19.15 3.07 -3.70
CA ILE A 13 -18.22 3.85 -2.88
C ILE A 13 -17.75 2.97 -1.71
N GLN A 14 -16.45 2.90 -1.50
CA GLN A 14 -15.84 2.15 -0.42
C GLN A 14 -14.91 3.04 0.40
N HIS A 15 -15.04 2.97 1.73
CA HIS A 15 -14.11 3.59 2.66
C HIS A 15 -12.94 2.64 2.89
N ARG A 16 -11.76 3.03 2.43
CA ARG A 16 -10.53 2.24 2.49
C ARG A 16 -9.39 3.11 3.01
N TYR A 17 -8.21 2.51 3.11
CA TYR A 17 -7.00 3.19 3.56
C TYR A 17 -6.00 3.20 2.42
N LEU A 18 -5.59 4.39 1.98
CA LEU A 18 -4.51 4.54 1.02
C LEU A 18 -3.20 4.52 1.79
N TYR A 19 -2.34 3.56 1.46
CA TYR A 19 -0.97 3.50 1.91
C TYR A 19 -0.04 3.95 0.78
N GLU A 20 0.84 4.91 1.06
CA GLU A 20 1.81 5.43 0.10
C GLU A 20 3.19 5.49 0.72
N VAL A 21 4.20 5.26 -0.13
CA VAL A 21 5.59 5.52 0.17
C VAL A 21 6.09 6.52 -0.86
N LEU A 22 6.54 7.66 -0.38
CA LEU A 22 6.94 8.81 -1.16
C LEU A 22 8.42 9.11 -0.92
N LEU A 23 9.10 9.56 -1.97
CA LEU A 23 10.48 10.02 -1.89
C LEU A 23 10.58 11.44 -2.46
N TYR A 24 11.02 12.38 -1.63
CA TYR A 24 11.26 13.77 -2.00
C TYR A 24 12.75 13.99 -2.15
N ARG A 25 13.15 14.74 -3.19
CA ARG A 25 14.57 15.06 -3.39
C ARG A 25 15.09 16.09 -2.39
N ALA A 26 14.20 16.97 -1.92
CA ALA A 26 14.48 18.01 -0.95
C ALA A 26 13.23 18.26 -0.08
N ALA A 27 13.38 19.02 1.01
CA ALA A 27 12.27 19.30 1.92
C ALA A 27 11.18 20.17 1.31
N GLU A 28 11.54 21.04 0.37
CA GLU A 28 10.65 21.97 -0.31
C GLU A 28 10.04 21.39 -1.59
N ASP A 29 10.39 20.14 -1.92
CA ASP A 29 9.90 19.47 -3.11
C ASP A 29 8.38 19.26 -3.02
N LYS A 30 7.65 19.74 -4.03
CA LYS A 30 6.19 19.67 -4.08
C LYS A 30 5.69 18.43 -4.82
N THR A 31 6.57 17.71 -5.51
CA THR A 31 6.19 16.57 -6.35
C THR A 31 7.03 15.35 -5.97
N PRO A 32 6.65 14.64 -4.90
CA PRO A 32 7.36 13.43 -4.52
C PRO A 32 7.26 12.37 -5.61
N ARG A 33 8.31 11.54 -5.71
CA ARG A 33 8.23 10.29 -6.45
C ARG A 33 7.44 9.28 -5.63
N LEU A 34 6.35 8.76 -6.21
CA LEU A 34 5.65 7.61 -5.64
C LEU A 34 6.51 6.34 -5.81
N VAL A 35 6.91 5.76 -4.68
CA VAL A 35 7.74 4.54 -4.63
C VAL A 35 6.86 3.30 -4.53
N ARG A 36 5.80 3.38 -3.74
CA ARG A 36 4.85 2.29 -3.53
C ARG A 36 3.49 2.85 -3.16
N SER A 37 2.43 2.18 -3.61
CA SER A 37 1.06 2.47 -3.20
C SER A 37 0.27 1.18 -3.01
N ALA A 38 -0.63 1.16 -2.04
CA ALA A 38 -1.59 0.09 -1.85
C ALA A 38 -2.90 0.63 -1.26
N VAL A 39 -4.03 0.07 -1.72
CA VAL A 39 -5.34 0.31 -1.11
C VAL A 39 -5.65 -0.85 -0.17
N LEU A 40 -5.96 -0.54 1.08
CA LEU A 40 -6.11 -1.53 2.14
C LEU A 40 -7.49 -1.43 2.80
N ASP A 41 -8.04 -2.60 3.13
CA ASP A 41 -9.43 -2.73 3.55
C ASP A 41 -9.70 -2.20 4.96
N THR A 42 -8.69 -2.23 5.84
CA THR A 42 -8.84 -1.93 7.26
C THR A 42 -7.63 -1.16 7.80
N ALA A 43 -7.85 -0.34 8.84
CA ALA A 43 -6.79 0.38 9.53
C ALA A 43 -5.71 -0.57 10.06
N SER A 44 -6.10 -1.73 10.59
CA SER A 44 -5.17 -2.75 11.09
C SER A 44 -4.27 -3.31 9.99
N ARG A 45 -4.81 -3.57 8.78
CA ARG A 45 -4.00 -4.00 7.63
C ARG A 45 -3.06 -2.88 7.18
N ALA A 46 -3.52 -1.64 7.19
CA ALA A 46 -2.71 -0.48 6.81
C ALA A 46 -1.55 -0.20 7.75
N ILE A 47 -1.80 -0.19 9.07
CA ILE A 47 -0.73 -0.07 10.07
C ILE A 47 0.23 -1.24 9.98
N ARG A 48 -0.26 -2.47 9.75
CA ARG A 48 0.60 -3.64 9.57
C ARG A 48 1.52 -3.48 8.36
N ALA A 49 0.99 -3.04 7.21
CA ALA A 49 1.79 -2.81 6.00
C ALA A 49 2.89 -1.77 6.25
N LEU A 50 2.53 -0.63 6.84
CA LEU A 50 3.49 0.42 7.19
C LEU A 50 4.60 -0.11 8.13
N ARG A 51 4.24 -0.84 9.20
CA ARG A 51 5.22 -1.42 10.14
C ARG A 51 6.16 -2.42 9.47
N LEU A 52 5.63 -3.25 8.57
CA LEU A 52 6.44 -4.23 7.85
C LEU A 52 7.46 -3.53 6.95
N ASP A 53 7.05 -2.49 6.21
CA ASP A 53 7.95 -1.75 5.35
C ASP A 53 9.04 -1.00 6.15
N LEU A 54 8.70 -0.41 7.29
CA LEU A 54 9.68 0.25 8.17
C LEU A 54 10.70 -0.72 8.77
N ARG A 55 10.27 -1.94 9.15
CA ARG A 55 11.19 -2.97 9.71
C ARG A 55 12.03 -3.65 8.66
N ALA A 56 11.47 -3.87 7.48
CA ALA A 56 12.18 -4.41 6.33
C ALA A 56 13.37 -3.49 6.01
N GLY A 57 13.12 -2.18 5.90
CA GLY A 57 14.17 -1.19 5.68
C GLY A 57 14.87 -1.27 4.32
N HIS A 58 14.48 -2.22 3.47
CA HIS A 58 15.05 -2.42 2.13
C HIS A 58 14.64 -1.34 1.14
N VAL A 59 13.61 -0.52 1.44
CA VAL A 59 13.00 0.40 0.47
C VAL A 59 13.98 1.51 0.03
N PHE A 60 14.90 1.92 0.91
CA PHE A 60 15.77 3.08 0.66
C PHE A 60 17.25 2.86 1.00
N ALA A 61 17.72 1.62 1.07
CA ALA A 61 19.10 1.30 1.48
C ALA A 61 19.54 2.05 2.76
N MET A 62 18.64 2.07 3.77
CA MET A 62 18.82 2.86 4.98
C MET A 62 20.08 2.46 5.75
N THR A 63 20.74 3.45 6.36
CA THR A 63 21.83 3.20 7.31
C THR A 63 21.32 2.45 8.55
N PRO A 64 22.21 1.84 9.35
CA PRO A 64 21.80 1.20 10.60
C PRO A 64 21.15 2.15 11.61
N GLN A 65 21.49 3.45 11.59
CA GLN A 65 20.87 4.45 12.46
C GLN A 65 19.45 4.81 11.99
N GLU A 66 19.27 4.98 10.68
CA GLU A 66 17.97 5.22 10.04
C GLU A 66 17.02 4.04 10.27
N SER A 67 17.49 2.82 10.03
CA SER A 67 16.73 1.60 10.27
C SER A 67 16.29 1.49 11.73
N ARG A 68 17.15 1.83 12.70
CA ARG A 68 16.79 1.85 14.13
C ARG A 68 15.67 2.83 14.43
N ARG A 69 15.68 4.03 13.86
CA ARG A 69 14.60 5.02 14.04
C ARG A 69 13.28 4.53 13.45
N ALA A 70 13.33 3.92 12.26
CA ALA A 70 12.15 3.35 11.61
C ALA A 70 11.54 2.21 12.43
N VAL A 71 12.37 1.29 12.94
CA VAL A 71 11.94 0.18 13.80
C VAL A 71 11.37 0.69 15.12
N GLN A 72 12.03 1.66 15.77
CA GLN A 72 11.54 2.25 17.02
C GLN A 72 10.13 2.82 16.84
N TRP A 73 9.89 3.61 15.78
CA TRP A 73 8.56 4.11 15.49
C TRP A 73 7.57 2.96 15.25
N ALA A 74 7.96 1.90 14.54
CA ALA A 74 7.10 0.75 14.25
C ALA A 74 6.72 -0.05 15.52
N ASP A 75 7.50 0.05 16.58
CA ASP A 75 7.28 -0.63 17.86
C ASP A 75 6.47 0.23 18.83
N GLU A 76 6.74 1.54 18.90
CA GLU A 76 6.16 2.44 19.92
C GLU A 76 4.98 3.26 19.39
N GLY A 77 5.02 3.70 18.13
CA GLY A 77 4.04 4.65 17.57
C GLY A 77 2.71 4.02 17.12
N PHE A 78 2.63 2.69 17.02
CA PHE A 78 1.52 2.03 16.31
C PHE A 78 0.16 2.10 17.03
N ILE A 79 0.16 2.17 18.37
CA ILE A 79 -1.09 2.22 19.15
C ILE A 79 -1.81 3.55 18.87
N SER A 80 -1.07 4.66 19.01
CA SER A 80 -1.58 6.01 18.72
C SER A 80 -1.94 6.17 17.24
N ALA A 81 -1.12 5.62 16.33
CA ALA A 81 -1.41 5.67 14.89
C ALA A 81 -2.71 4.93 14.53
N ARG A 82 -2.98 3.78 15.15
CA ARG A 82 -4.24 3.05 14.91
C ARG A 82 -5.45 3.82 15.42
N ALA A 83 -5.33 4.46 16.58
CA ALA A 83 -6.40 5.30 17.13
C ALA A 83 -6.71 6.49 16.21
N LEU A 84 -5.68 7.20 15.73
CA LEU A 84 -5.81 8.32 14.80
C LEU A 84 -6.49 7.90 13.48
N LEU A 85 -6.07 6.78 12.88
CA LEU A 85 -6.74 6.24 11.69
C LEU A 85 -8.21 5.88 11.94
N GLY A 86 -8.55 5.44 13.16
CA GLY A 86 -9.93 5.16 13.57
C GLY A 86 -10.78 6.44 13.68
N LEU A 87 -10.14 7.58 13.96
CA LEU A 87 -10.78 8.91 14.00
C LEU A 87 -10.86 9.59 12.62
N GLY A 88 -10.34 8.95 11.57
CA GLY A 88 -10.30 9.53 10.22
C GLY A 88 -9.03 10.35 9.92
N GLU A 89 -8.09 10.41 10.87
CA GLU A 89 -6.84 11.16 10.71
C GLU A 89 -5.80 10.37 9.92
N SER A 90 -4.99 11.08 9.12
CA SER A 90 -3.86 10.46 8.43
C SER A 90 -2.71 10.21 9.41
N VAL A 91 -1.94 9.16 9.17
CA VAL A 91 -0.76 8.82 9.98
C VAL A 91 0.41 8.50 9.10
N GLY A 92 1.61 8.77 9.58
CA GLY A 92 2.80 8.48 8.80
C GLY A 92 4.08 8.56 9.60
N PHE A 93 5.16 8.24 8.90
CA PHE A 93 6.52 8.35 9.38
C PHE A 93 7.36 9.01 8.29
N THR A 94 8.18 9.97 8.70
CA THR A 94 9.07 10.69 7.79
C THR A 94 10.50 10.54 8.26
N LEU A 95 11.39 10.26 7.33
CA LEU A 95 12.81 10.09 7.61
C LEU A 95 13.65 10.83 6.56
N ARG A 96 14.57 11.66 7.02
CA ARG A 96 15.64 12.19 6.18
C ARG A 96 16.73 11.12 6.07
N LEU A 97 17.00 10.70 4.85
CA LEU A 97 18.02 9.71 4.52
C LEU A 97 19.41 10.35 4.51
N HIS A 98 20.45 9.54 4.66
CA HIS A 98 21.84 10.00 4.56
C HIS A 98 22.19 10.62 3.20
N THR A 99 21.42 10.30 2.16
CA THR A 99 21.54 10.89 0.81
C THR A 99 21.04 12.34 0.76
N GLY A 100 20.38 12.82 1.81
CA GLY A 100 19.71 14.13 1.87
C GLY A 100 18.25 14.09 1.43
N GLU A 101 17.82 13.02 0.76
CA GLU A 101 16.42 12.80 0.37
C GLU A 101 15.53 12.55 1.58
N ILE A 102 14.22 12.74 1.40
CA ILE A 102 13.23 12.52 2.45
C ILE A 102 12.29 11.41 2.01
N ALA A 103 12.26 10.33 2.79
CA ALA A 103 11.31 9.26 2.64
C ALA A 103 10.11 9.49 3.56
N GLU A 104 8.90 9.32 3.03
CA GLU A 104 7.66 9.45 3.78
C GLU A 104 6.79 8.20 3.55
N TRP A 105 6.35 7.60 4.65
CA TRP A 105 5.36 6.53 4.64
C TRP A 105 4.07 7.10 5.20
N THR A 106 2.99 7.06 4.44
CA THR A 106 1.70 7.61 4.85
C THR A 106 0.61 6.56 4.74
N VAL A 107 -0.35 6.62 5.66
CA VAL A 107 -1.64 5.96 5.58
C VAL A 107 -2.69 7.01 5.79
N ARG A 108 -3.62 7.14 4.85
CA ARG A 108 -4.78 8.04 4.97
C ARG A 108 -6.08 7.31 4.71
N PRO A 109 -7.13 7.54 5.51
CA PRO A 109 -8.48 7.14 5.16
C PRO A 109 -8.91 7.85 3.86
N ALA A 110 -9.50 7.11 2.93
CA ALA A 110 -9.96 7.67 1.66
C ALA A 110 -11.20 6.93 1.14
N MET A 111 -12.03 7.66 0.40
CA MET A 111 -13.15 7.09 -0.34
C MET A 111 -12.69 6.72 -1.74
N PHE A 112 -12.98 5.48 -2.13
CA PHE A 112 -12.67 4.97 -3.46
C PHE A 112 -13.95 4.60 -4.18
N LEU A 113 -14.00 4.93 -5.47
CA LEU A 113 -15.02 4.41 -6.37
C LEU A 113 -14.54 3.07 -6.92
N CYS A 114 -15.22 2.00 -6.54
CA CYS A 114 -14.99 0.68 -7.10
C CYS A 114 -16.02 0.42 -8.20
N LEU A 115 -15.53 0.07 -9.39
CA LEU A 115 -16.36 -0.35 -10.52
C LEU A 115 -16.21 -1.86 -10.68
N THR A 116 -17.30 -2.60 -10.58
CA THR A 116 -17.34 -4.04 -10.82
C THR A 116 -18.17 -4.30 -12.06
N SER A 117 -17.58 -4.97 -13.06
CA SER A 117 -18.30 -5.42 -14.26
C SER A 117 -18.68 -6.89 -14.11
N THR A 118 -19.94 -7.22 -14.40
CA THR A 118 -20.43 -8.61 -14.40
C THR A 118 -19.80 -9.47 -15.49
N ASP A 119 -19.21 -8.86 -16.51
CA ASP A 119 -18.84 -9.55 -17.76
C ASP A 119 -17.43 -10.13 -17.74
N TRP A 120 -16.65 -9.89 -16.68
CA TRP A 120 -15.29 -10.43 -16.52
C TRP A 120 -15.21 -11.68 -15.63
N CYS A 121 -16.33 -12.09 -15.05
CA CYS A 121 -16.43 -13.37 -14.33
C CYS A 121 -17.04 -14.45 -15.25
N ASP A 122 -16.38 -14.77 -16.37
CA ASP A 122 -16.58 -16.08 -16.99
C ASP A 122 -15.59 -17.08 -16.33
N PRO A 123 -16.05 -17.99 -15.45
CA PRO A 123 -15.19 -18.95 -14.77
C PRO A 123 -14.47 -19.92 -15.71
N LYS A 124 -14.75 -19.89 -17.02
CA LYS A 124 -14.09 -20.73 -18.03
C LYS A 124 -12.65 -20.32 -18.38
N HIS A 125 -12.15 -19.17 -17.94
CA HIS A 125 -10.77 -18.75 -18.19
C HIS A 125 -9.78 -18.99 -17.02
N GLN A 126 -10.22 -19.59 -15.90
CA GLN A 126 -9.33 -19.90 -14.76
C GLN A 126 -8.83 -21.36 -14.73
N ARG A 127 -9.00 -22.14 -15.81
CA ARG A 127 -8.49 -23.51 -15.90
C ARG A 127 -7.38 -23.59 -16.94
N GLY A 128 -6.22 -23.06 -16.57
CA GLY A 128 -5.05 -23.09 -17.43
C GLY A 128 -3.89 -22.37 -16.76
N ASP A 129 -3.50 -22.83 -15.57
CA ASP A 129 -2.12 -22.85 -15.12
C ASP A 129 -2.06 -23.84 -13.96
N ALA A 130 -1.81 -25.09 -14.34
CA ALA A 130 -1.39 -26.12 -13.43
C ALA A 130 -0.13 -25.66 -12.69
N GLU A 131 -0.11 -25.91 -11.39
CA GLU A 131 1.08 -26.11 -10.57
C GLU A 131 2.28 -26.55 -11.42
N PRO A 132 3.40 -25.80 -11.48
CA PRO A 132 4.66 -26.43 -11.78
C PRO A 132 5.03 -27.24 -10.55
N ASP A 133 4.83 -28.55 -10.70
CA ASP A 133 5.38 -29.63 -9.88
C ASP A 133 6.85 -29.33 -9.56
N LEU A 134 7.11 -28.74 -8.39
CA LEU A 134 8.45 -28.56 -7.84
C LEU A 134 8.86 -29.85 -7.12
N MET A 135 8.80 -30.95 -7.85
CA MET A 135 9.45 -32.20 -7.49
C MET A 135 9.90 -32.90 -8.77
N ALA A 136 11.19 -33.25 -8.78
CA ALA A 136 11.90 -34.04 -9.79
C ALA A 136 12.44 -33.20 -10.97
N PHE A 137 13.72 -33.21 -11.32
CA PHE A 137 14.80 -34.21 -11.29
C PHE A 137 16.14 -33.44 -11.52
N PRO A 138 17.32 -34.09 -11.65
CA PRO A 138 17.89 -35.26 -10.97
C PRO A 138 19.13 -34.92 -10.11
#